data_AF-A0A1M3BIF5-F1
#
_entry.id   AF-A0A1M3BIF5-F1
#
_cell.length_a   1.000
_cell.length_b   1.000
_cell.length_c   1.000
_cell.angle_alpha   90.00
_cell.angle_beta   90.00
_cell.angle_gamma   90.00
#
_symmetry.space_group_name_H-M   'P 1'
#
loop_
_entity.id
_entity.type
_entity.pdbx_description
1 polymer ?
#
loop_
_entity_poly.entity_id
_entity_poly.type
_entity_poly.pdbx_seq_one_letter_code
_entity_poly.pdbx_strand_id
1 'polypeptide(L)'
;MIGKPTDETTLDRETGAVKSRQAADIVLPAGAIEGIWNPESLERVARTYWATLQRFTLGLVRVDYSPTERAVILLVPQLQLLTFKAPEYEMDRRRGIVRWRIENGVLVSARGAGGDGYLEIDIHRHDEPEGKATLNVAVEVANYYPRLGGLSRWIYTNTQSRIHVIACNFFLRRLVRRDLAASRVGHFAGPSSPEQAPDPR
;
A
#
# COMPACT_ATOMS: atom_id res chain seq x y z
N MET A 1 -16.47 3.58 -11.80
CA MET A 1 -15.75 4.78 -12.30
C MET A 1 -14.59 5.05 -11.36
N ILE A 2 -13.44 5.51 -11.86
CA ILE A 2 -12.31 5.94 -11.00
C ILE A 2 -12.26 7.47 -11.06
N GLY A 3 -12.33 8.12 -9.90
CA GLY A 3 -12.20 9.56 -9.74
C GLY A 3 -10.77 10.04 -10.03
N LYS A 4 -10.59 11.37 -10.12
CA LYS A 4 -9.27 11.95 -10.36
C LYS A 4 -8.37 11.67 -9.14
N PRO A 5 -7.17 11.08 -9.32
CA PRO A 5 -6.25 10.88 -8.21
C PRO A 5 -5.80 12.21 -7.60
N THR A 6 -5.67 12.24 -6.28
CA THR A 6 -5.01 13.31 -5.53
C THR A 6 -3.62 12.86 -5.10
N ASP A 7 -2.69 13.82 -4.98
CA ASP A 7 -1.32 13.59 -4.56
C ASP A 7 -0.90 14.71 -3.61
N GLU A 8 -0.61 14.34 -2.37
CA GLU A 8 -0.16 15.23 -1.31
C GLU A 8 1.17 14.73 -0.77
N THR A 9 2.26 15.44 -1.07
CA THR A 9 3.59 15.13 -0.55
C THR A 9 4.12 16.31 0.25
N THR A 10 4.43 16.10 1.52
CA THR A 10 4.95 17.11 2.44
C THR A 10 6.29 16.66 3.03
N LEU A 11 7.24 17.58 3.07
CA LEU A 11 8.52 17.41 3.74
C LEU A 11 8.53 18.29 4.98
N ASP A 12 8.64 17.69 6.15
CA ASP A 12 8.93 18.40 7.38
C ASP A 12 10.38 18.91 7.33
N ARG A 13 10.55 20.24 7.37
CA ARG A 13 11.85 20.88 7.27
C ARG A 13 12.66 20.79 8.56
N GLU A 14 12.00 20.60 9.71
CA GLU A 14 12.64 20.51 11.02
C GLU A 14 13.14 19.08 11.28
N THR A 15 12.30 18.10 11.00
CA THR A 15 12.62 16.69 11.26
C THR A 15 13.24 15.97 10.05
N GLY A 16 13.03 16.49 8.84
CA GLY A 16 13.41 15.84 7.59
C GLY A 16 12.50 14.67 7.22
N ALA A 17 11.40 14.45 7.95
CA ALA A 17 10.42 13.41 7.66
C ALA A 17 9.65 13.76 6.39
N VAL A 18 9.42 12.77 5.54
CA VAL A 18 8.52 12.91 4.40
C VAL A 18 7.24 12.14 4.67
N LYS A 19 6.13 12.81 4.40
CA LYS A 19 4.81 12.22 4.31
C LYS A 19 4.30 12.37 2.88
N SER A 20 3.76 11.30 2.34
CA SER A 20 3.23 11.25 0.98
C SER A 20 1.95 10.45 1.01
N ARG A 21 0.88 11.03 0.51
CA ARG A 21 -0.43 10.40 0.45
C ARG A 21 -1.02 10.57 -0.94
N GLN A 22 -1.35 9.46 -1.57
CA GLN A 22 -2.04 9.43 -2.86
C GLN A 22 -3.40 8.80 -2.68
N ALA A 23 -4.47 9.48 -3.10
CA ALA A 23 -5.84 8.99 -2.96
C ALA A 23 -6.57 8.94 -4.30
N ALA A 24 -7.55 8.06 -4.42
CA ALA A 24 -8.53 8.10 -5.49
C ALA A 24 -9.82 7.39 -5.07
N ASP A 25 -10.94 7.91 -5.57
CA ASP A 25 -12.26 7.32 -5.36
C ASP A 25 -12.59 6.29 -6.45
N ILE A 26 -13.22 5.19 -6.06
CA ILE A 26 -13.81 4.22 -6.99
C ILE A 26 -15.30 4.14 -6.71
N VAL A 27 -16.12 4.43 -7.71
CA VAL A 27 -17.56 4.21 -7.64
C VAL A 27 -17.90 2.87 -8.29
N LEU A 28 -18.57 2.00 -7.54
CA LEU A 28 -18.97 0.64 -7.92
C LEU A 28 -20.45 0.39 -7.56
N PRO A 29 -21.13 -0.60 -8.17
CA PRO A 29 -22.39 -1.10 -7.63
C PRO A 29 -22.20 -1.69 -6.23
N ALA A 30 -23.12 -1.44 -5.29
CA ALA A 30 -23.00 -1.89 -3.90
C ALA A 30 -22.84 -3.42 -3.78
N GLY A 31 -23.64 -4.18 -4.54
CA GLY A 31 -23.52 -5.64 -4.59
C GLY A 31 -22.20 -6.16 -5.18
N ALA A 32 -21.40 -5.30 -5.82
CA ALA A 32 -20.06 -5.67 -6.26
C ALA A 32 -19.03 -5.65 -5.11
N ILE A 33 -19.31 -4.92 -4.03
CA ILE A 33 -18.43 -4.76 -2.86
C ILE A 33 -18.68 -5.87 -1.84
N GLU A 34 -19.93 -6.32 -1.67
CA GLU A 34 -20.30 -7.32 -0.65
C GLU A 34 -19.45 -8.60 -0.71
N GLY A 35 -19.11 -9.08 -1.92
CA GLY A 35 -18.28 -10.26 -2.11
C GLY A 35 -16.77 -10.05 -1.98
N ILE A 36 -16.31 -8.79 -1.91
CA ILE A 36 -14.89 -8.42 -1.84
C ILE A 36 -14.53 -7.63 -0.58
N TRP A 37 -15.50 -7.33 0.29
CA TRP A 37 -15.26 -6.63 1.55
C TRP A 37 -15.02 -7.63 2.69
N ASN A 38 -13.91 -8.35 2.57
CA ASN A 38 -13.45 -9.33 3.56
C ASN A 38 -11.92 -9.29 3.70
N PRO A 39 -11.36 -9.83 4.81
CA PRO A 39 -9.92 -9.86 5.04
C PRO A 39 -9.12 -10.52 3.90
N GLU A 40 -9.64 -11.58 3.29
CA GLU A 40 -8.96 -12.24 2.16
C GLU A 40 -8.76 -11.31 0.98
N SER A 41 -9.78 -10.53 0.66
CA SER A 41 -9.70 -9.54 -0.41
C SER A 41 -8.70 -8.44 -0.05
N LEU A 42 -8.61 -8.03 1.21
CA LEU A 42 -7.62 -7.07 1.71
C LEU A 42 -6.17 -7.58 1.58
N GLU A 43 -5.92 -8.88 1.80
CA GLU A 43 -4.62 -9.47 1.47
C GLU A 43 -4.33 -9.47 -0.04
N ARG A 44 -5.34 -9.78 -0.84
CA ARG A 44 -5.19 -9.75 -2.29
C ARG A 44 -4.94 -8.32 -2.80
N VAL A 45 -5.47 -7.30 -2.13
CA VAL A 45 -5.10 -5.89 -2.34
C VAL A 45 -3.62 -5.70 -2.07
N ALA A 46 -3.16 -6.09 -0.89
CA ALA A 46 -1.77 -5.99 -0.44
C ALA A 46 -0.81 -6.58 -1.47
N ARG A 47 -1.11 -7.79 -1.94
CA ARG A 47 -0.32 -8.46 -2.99
C ARG A 47 -0.37 -7.74 -4.33
N THR A 48 -1.55 -7.27 -4.73
CA THR A 48 -1.74 -6.62 -6.03
C THR A 48 -0.94 -5.33 -6.11
N TYR A 49 -0.81 -4.59 -5.01
CA TYR A 49 0.07 -3.42 -4.92
C TYR A 49 1.52 -3.78 -5.27
N TRP A 50 2.11 -4.77 -4.57
CA TRP A 50 3.49 -5.19 -4.80
C TRP A 50 3.73 -5.76 -6.20
N ALA A 51 2.81 -6.58 -6.71
CA ALA A 51 2.90 -7.12 -8.07
C ALA A 51 2.86 -6.01 -9.13
N THR A 52 2.07 -4.97 -8.89
CA THR A 52 1.98 -3.81 -9.79
C THR A 52 3.26 -2.98 -9.77
N LEU A 53 3.84 -2.77 -8.58
CA LEU A 53 5.13 -2.10 -8.43
C LEU A 53 6.26 -2.80 -9.22
N GLN A 54 6.35 -4.12 -9.10
CA GLN A 54 7.34 -4.92 -9.83
C GLN A 54 7.12 -4.86 -11.35
N ARG A 55 5.87 -4.91 -11.81
CA ARG A 55 5.55 -4.87 -13.24
C ARG A 55 5.85 -3.49 -13.85
N PHE A 56 5.51 -2.41 -13.15
CA PHE A 56 5.71 -1.06 -13.64
C PHE A 56 7.19 -0.69 -13.76
N THR A 57 8.01 -1.19 -12.85
CA THR A 57 9.46 -0.99 -12.90
C THR A 57 10.15 -1.92 -13.90
N LEU A 58 9.41 -2.62 -14.77
CA LEU A 58 9.94 -3.60 -15.73
C LEU A 58 10.83 -4.67 -15.07
N GLY A 59 10.53 -5.02 -13.80
CA GLY A 59 11.30 -5.96 -13.01
C GLY A 59 12.59 -5.41 -12.39
N LEU A 60 12.87 -4.11 -12.52
CA LEU A 60 13.98 -3.45 -11.83
C LEU A 60 13.77 -3.50 -10.32
N VAL A 61 12.54 -3.32 -9.86
CA VAL A 61 12.17 -3.52 -8.46
C VAL A 61 11.56 -4.90 -8.29
N ARG A 62 12.09 -5.67 -7.34
CA ARG A 62 11.57 -6.97 -6.92
C ARG A 62 11.13 -6.87 -5.47
N VAL A 63 10.12 -7.66 -5.11
CA VAL A 63 9.66 -7.77 -3.72
C VAL A 63 9.93 -9.19 -3.28
N ASP A 64 10.81 -9.35 -2.30
CA ASP A 64 11.06 -10.63 -1.65
C ASP A 64 10.13 -10.78 -0.45
N TYR A 65 9.54 -11.97 -0.33
CA TYR A 65 8.52 -12.30 0.65
C TYR A 65 9.08 -13.36 1.61
N SER A 66 9.19 -13.04 2.91
CA SER A 66 9.40 -14.03 3.98
C SER A 66 8.17 -14.14 4.89
N PRO A 67 8.05 -15.13 5.79
CA PRO A 67 6.91 -15.15 6.72
C PRO A 67 6.79 -13.89 7.59
N THR A 68 7.90 -13.21 7.86
CA THR A 68 8.00 -12.11 8.84
C THR A 68 8.31 -10.75 8.24
N GLU A 69 8.73 -10.68 6.97
CA GLU A 69 9.27 -9.46 6.37
C GLU A 69 8.93 -9.35 4.87
N ARG A 70 9.05 -8.12 4.37
CA ARG A 70 9.01 -7.81 2.94
C ARG A 70 10.22 -6.94 2.60
N ALA A 71 10.96 -7.29 1.54
CA ALA A 71 12.10 -6.50 1.10
C ALA A 71 11.88 -6.02 -0.34
N VAL A 72 11.96 -4.71 -0.55
CA VAL A 72 11.95 -4.07 -1.86
C VAL A 72 13.39 -3.97 -2.35
N ILE A 73 13.72 -4.78 -3.34
CA ILE A 73 15.06 -4.97 -3.89
C ILE A 73 15.17 -4.28 -5.24
N LEU A 74 16.24 -3.51 -5.46
CA LEU A 74 16.56 -2.94 -6.76
C LEU A 74 17.62 -3.79 -7.47
N LEU A 75 17.27 -4.47 -8.56
CA LEU A 75 18.14 -5.30 -9.42
C LEU A 75 18.79 -6.53 -8.74
N VAL A 76 19.48 -6.35 -7.61
CA VAL A 76 20.27 -7.38 -6.91
C VAL A 76 19.97 -7.37 -5.41
N PRO A 77 19.99 -8.53 -4.71
CA PRO A 77 19.58 -8.67 -3.30
C PRO A 77 20.30 -7.77 -2.29
N GLN A 78 21.51 -7.30 -2.63
CA GLN A 78 22.30 -6.39 -1.79
C GLN A 78 21.75 -4.95 -1.81
N LEU A 79 20.97 -4.59 -2.83
CA LEU A 79 20.37 -3.27 -2.99
C LEU A 79 18.93 -3.26 -2.44
N GLN A 80 18.79 -3.47 -1.14
CA GLN A 80 17.50 -3.40 -0.46
C GLN A 80 17.13 -1.93 -0.25
N LEU A 81 16.20 -1.43 -1.05
CA LEU A 81 15.75 -0.04 -0.98
C LEU A 81 15.02 0.23 0.33
N LEU A 82 14.07 -0.66 0.66
CA LEU A 82 13.23 -0.64 1.84
C LEU A 82 12.98 -2.08 2.30
N THR A 83 13.13 -2.33 3.59
CA THR A 83 12.65 -3.54 4.25
C THR A 83 11.50 -3.16 5.17
N PHE A 84 10.55 -4.08 5.28
CA PHE A 84 9.35 -3.91 6.08
C PHE A 84 9.15 -5.11 6.99
N LYS A 85 8.53 -4.87 8.14
CA LYS A 85 7.97 -5.94 8.98
C LYS A 85 6.81 -6.64 8.26
N ALA A 86 6.28 -7.67 8.90
CA ALA A 86 5.06 -8.34 8.47
C ALA A 86 3.92 -7.33 8.30
N PRO A 87 3.04 -7.51 7.30
CA PRO A 87 1.87 -6.65 7.15
C PRO A 87 0.96 -6.74 8.36
N GLU A 88 0.53 -5.60 8.85
CA GLU A 88 -0.57 -5.42 9.80
C GLU A 88 -1.87 -5.25 8.98
N TYR A 89 -2.92 -5.96 9.37
CA TYR A 89 -4.25 -5.86 8.76
C TYR A 89 -5.26 -5.43 9.81
N GLU A 90 -6.00 -4.36 9.54
CA GLU A 90 -7.10 -3.89 10.36
C GLU A 90 -8.32 -3.70 9.46
N MET A 91 -9.51 -4.12 9.89
CA MET A 91 -10.69 -4.05 9.04
C MET A 91 -11.98 -4.02 9.85
N ASP A 92 -12.88 -3.12 9.47
CA ASP A 92 -14.25 -3.08 9.94
C ASP A 92 -15.24 -3.04 8.75
N ARG A 93 -16.51 -2.72 9.01
CA ARG A 93 -17.58 -2.66 7.98
C ARG A 93 -17.39 -1.53 6.95
N ARG A 94 -16.61 -0.50 7.27
CA ARG A 94 -16.42 0.73 6.50
C ARG A 94 -14.97 1.05 6.19
N ARG A 95 -13.98 0.50 6.90
CA ARG A 95 -12.57 0.80 6.69
C ARG A 95 -11.73 -0.47 6.67
N GLY A 96 -10.78 -0.54 5.75
CA GLY A 96 -9.80 -1.61 5.66
C GLY A 96 -8.40 -1.02 5.50
N ILE A 97 -7.47 -1.47 6.32
CA ILE A 97 -6.09 -0.98 6.38
C ILE A 97 -5.13 -2.14 6.17
N VAL A 98 -4.15 -1.93 5.29
CA VAL A 98 -2.95 -2.75 5.21
C VAL A 98 -1.76 -1.87 5.51
N ARG A 99 -1.01 -2.17 6.57
CA ARG A 99 0.16 -1.39 6.96
C ARG A 99 1.42 -2.24 6.97
N TRP A 100 2.48 -1.72 6.37
CA TRP A 100 3.84 -2.27 6.46
C TRP A 100 4.72 -1.28 7.19
N ARG A 101 5.22 -1.67 8.36
CA ARG A 101 6.20 -0.87 9.11
C ARG A 101 7.55 -0.94 8.42
N ILE A 102 8.15 0.22 8.15
CA ILE A 102 9.47 0.34 7.55
C ILE A 102 10.50 -0.01 8.62
N GLU A 103 11.23 -1.09 8.39
CA GLU A 103 12.24 -1.57 9.33
C GLU A 103 13.60 -0.92 9.03
N ASN A 104 14.06 -1.01 7.78
CA ASN A 104 15.37 -0.51 7.36
C ASN A 104 15.41 -0.29 5.83
N GLY A 105 16.57 0.07 5.29
CA GLY A 105 16.82 0.11 3.86
C GLY A 105 17.86 1.16 3.47
N VAL A 106 18.41 1.03 2.26
CA VAL A 106 19.36 2.00 1.70
C VAL A 106 18.75 3.40 1.59
N LEU A 107 17.43 3.48 1.44
CA LEU A 107 16.75 4.77 1.39
C LEU A 107 16.34 5.29 2.78
N VAL A 108 16.44 4.49 3.84
CA VAL A 108 16.06 4.87 5.21
C VAL A 108 17.28 5.40 5.96
N SER A 109 17.17 6.60 6.54
CA SER A 109 18.18 7.12 7.47
C SER A 109 18.11 6.36 8.80
N ALA A 110 19.19 6.35 9.58
CA ALA A 110 19.21 5.66 10.89
C ALA A 110 18.09 6.13 11.84
N ARG A 111 17.60 7.36 11.68
CA ARG A 111 16.48 7.93 12.45
C ARG A 111 15.12 7.34 12.08
N GLY A 112 14.96 6.83 10.85
CA GLY A 112 13.75 6.17 10.38
C GLY A 112 13.82 4.64 10.42
N ALA A 113 14.95 4.07 10.87
CA ALA A 113 15.11 2.63 11.04
C ALA A 113 14.53 2.20 12.39
N GLY A 114 13.76 1.11 12.43
CA GLY A 114 13.18 0.55 13.67
C GLY A 114 11.64 0.50 13.75
N GLY A 115 10.91 0.96 12.72
CA GLY A 115 9.46 0.75 12.62
C GLY A 115 8.55 1.96 12.83
N ASP A 116 9.11 3.17 13.03
CA ASP A 116 8.30 4.39 13.20
C ASP A 116 7.72 4.91 11.88
N GLY A 117 8.38 4.59 10.76
CA GLY A 117 7.89 4.82 9.40
C GLY A 117 6.95 3.69 8.93
N TYR A 118 6.01 4.02 8.05
CA TYR A 118 5.12 3.01 7.47
C TYR A 118 4.74 3.32 6.03
N LEU A 119 4.42 2.26 5.29
CA LEU A 119 3.62 2.29 4.08
C LEU A 119 2.24 1.73 4.44
N GLU A 120 1.18 2.41 4.07
CA GLU A 120 -0.19 2.05 4.38
C GLU A 120 -1.07 2.12 3.13
N ILE A 121 -1.97 1.16 2.98
CA ILE A 121 -3.11 1.25 2.09
C ILE A 121 -4.34 1.37 2.98
N ASP A 122 -5.03 2.50 2.93
CA ASP A 122 -6.25 2.77 3.68
C ASP A 122 -7.42 2.84 2.70
N ILE A 123 -8.46 2.06 2.97
CA ILE A 123 -9.63 1.94 2.10
C ILE A 123 -10.86 2.29 2.92
N HIS A 124 -11.54 3.37 2.58
CA HIS A 124 -12.83 3.74 3.17
C HIS A 124 -13.96 3.39 2.21
N ARG A 125 -14.96 2.70 2.72
CA ARG A 125 -16.20 2.37 2.05
C ARG A 125 -17.30 3.32 2.51
N HIS A 126 -17.91 3.97 1.53
CA HIS A 126 -19.10 4.78 1.70
C HIS A 126 -20.22 4.15 0.88
N ASP A 127 -21.28 3.70 1.56
CA ASP A 127 -22.49 3.25 0.86
C ASP A 127 -23.26 4.49 0.39
N GLU A 128 -23.55 4.56 -0.89
CA GLU A 128 -24.25 5.67 -1.52
C GLU A 128 -25.72 5.32 -1.74
N PRO A 129 -26.61 6.32 -1.86
CA PRO A 129 -27.96 6.11 -2.37
C PRO A 129 -27.95 5.44 -3.76
N GLU A 130 -29.06 4.80 -4.14
CA GLU A 130 -29.25 4.13 -5.45
C GLU A 130 -28.43 2.84 -5.68
N GLY A 131 -27.98 2.17 -4.61
CA GLY A 131 -27.28 0.88 -4.74
C GLY A 131 -25.88 1.02 -5.35
N LYS A 132 -25.25 2.18 -5.17
CA LYS A 132 -23.84 2.42 -5.46
C LYS A 132 -23.04 2.44 -4.15
N ALA A 133 -21.74 2.28 -4.27
CA ALA A 133 -20.83 2.48 -3.16
C ALA A 133 -19.52 3.07 -3.69
N THR A 134 -18.95 3.95 -2.88
CA THR A 134 -17.70 4.65 -3.15
C THR A 134 -16.61 4.08 -2.26
N LEU A 135 -15.51 3.61 -2.86
CA LEU A 135 -14.29 3.23 -2.17
C LEU A 135 -13.26 4.36 -2.31
N ASN A 136 -12.98 5.09 -1.24
CA ASN A 136 -11.82 5.97 -1.19
C ASN A 136 -10.60 5.12 -0.86
N VAL A 137 -9.69 4.97 -1.82
CA VAL A 137 -8.45 4.22 -1.63
C VAL A 137 -7.30 5.21 -1.52
N ALA A 138 -6.53 5.07 -0.45
CA ALA A 138 -5.36 5.85 -0.17
C ALA A 138 -4.13 4.96 -0.03
N VAL A 139 -3.02 5.39 -0.61
CA VAL A 139 -1.70 4.84 -0.33
C VAL A 139 -0.91 5.94 0.36
N GLU A 140 -0.47 5.68 1.59
CA GLU A 140 0.27 6.63 2.40
C GLU A 140 1.66 6.07 2.75
N VAL A 141 2.69 6.89 2.64
CA VAL A 141 4.00 6.66 3.25
C VAL A 141 4.24 7.80 4.22
N ALA A 142 4.43 7.49 5.50
CA ALA A 142 4.64 8.50 6.54
C ALA A 142 5.82 8.17 7.44
N ASN A 143 6.31 9.19 8.15
CA ASN A 143 7.47 9.13 9.05
C ASN A 143 8.68 8.46 8.39
N TYR A 144 8.81 8.68 7.08
CA TYR A 144 9.88 8.13 6.28
C TYR A 144 10.99 9.18 6.18
N TYR A 145 12.19 8.81 6.63
CA TYR A 145 13.34 9.71 6.67
C TYR A 145 14.32 9.30 5.56
N PRO A 146 14.22 9.87 4.34
CA PRO A 146 15.11 9.50 3.26
C PRO A 146 16.56 9.81 3.62
N ARG A 147 17.50 8.92 3.28
CA ARG A 147 18.92 9.32 3.22
C ARG A 147 19.02 10.40 2.13
N LEU A 148 19.36 11.63 2.51
CA LEU A 148 19.48 12.76 1.58
C LEU A 148 20.87 12.78 0.89
N GLY A 149 21.18 11.73 0.11
CA GLY A 149 22.30 11.68 -0.83
C GLY A 149 21.81 11.81 -2.28
N GLY A 150 22.67 12.26 -3.21
CA GLY A 150 22.25 12.65 -4.57
C GLY A 150 21.39 11.61 -5.31
N LEU A 151 21.81 10.33 -5.32
CA LEU A 151 21.09 9.26 -6.02
C LEU A 151 19.79 8.85 -5.31
N SER A 152 19.76 8.79 -3.97
CA SER A 152 18.56 8.43 -3.21
C SER A 152 17.49 9.52 -3.28
N ARG A 153 17.88 10.80 -3.28
CA ARG A 153 16.95 11.92 -3.51
C ARG A 153 16.39 11.90 -4.94
N TRP A 154 17.21 11.58 -5.95
CA TRP A 154 16.76 11.44 -7.34
C TRP A 154 15.79 10.28 -7.52
N ILE A 155 16.10 9.08 -6.99
CA ILE A 155 15.20 7.92 -6.98
C ILE A 155 13.91 8.31 -6.27
N TYR A 156 13.98 8.94 -5.10
CA TYR A 156 12.82 9.34 -4.32
C TYR A 156 11.89 10.30 -5.09
N THR A 157 12.44 11.41 -5.59
CA THR A 157 11.66 12.46 -6.28
C THR A 157 11.11 12.01 -7.63
N ASN A 158 11.83 11.17 -8.41
CA ASN A 158 11.33 10.70 -9.70
C ASN A 158 10.36 9.52 -9.61
N THR A 159 10.48 8.70 -8.56
CA THR A 159 9.80 7.40 -8.48
C THR A 159 8.48 7.50 -7.72
N GLN A 160 8.42 8.29 -6.64
CA GLN A 160 7.32 8.17 -5.68
C GLN A 160 5.94 8.57 -6.24
N SER A 161 5.80 9.79 -6.75
CA SER A 161 4.49 10.30 -7.23
C SER A 161 3.96 9.49 -8.42
N ARG A 162 4.81 9.13 -9.39
CA ARG A 162 4.39 8.46 -10.62
C ARG A 162 4.09 6.98 -10.43
N ILE A 163 4.92 6.27 -9.66
CA ILE A 163 4.70 4.84 -9.41
C ILE A 163 3.49 4.63 -8.52
N HIS A 164 3.25 5.47 -7.49
CA HIS A 164 2.08 5.33 -6.62
C HIS A 164 0.76 5.67 -7.32
N VAL A 165 0.71 6.75 -8.12
CA VAL A 165 -0.51 7.09 -8.88
C VAL A 165 -0.86 6.01 -9.90
N ILE A 166 0.14 5.41 -10.54
CA ILE A 166 -0.08 4.34 -11.53
C ILE A 166 -0.41 3.01 -10.84
N ALA A 167 0.25 2.69 -9.73
CA ALA A 167 -0.04 1.50 -8.94
C ALA A 167 -1.45 1.54 -8.36
N CYS A 168 -1.85 2.70 -7.83
CA CYS A 168 -3.22 2.95 -7.39
C CYS A 168 -4.19 2.75 -8.57
N ASN A 169 -4.06 3.51 -9.68
CA ASN A 169 -4.96 3.35 -10.82
C ASN A 169 -5.07 1.90 -11.37
N PHE A 170 -3.97 1.16 -11.42
CA PHE A 170 -3.97 -0.23 -11.88
C PHE A 170 -4.56 -1.19 -10.84
N PHE A 171 -4.28 -0.96 -9.55
CA PHE A 171 -4.92 -1.65 -8.43
C PHE A 171 -6.43 -1.43 -8.43
N LEU A 172 -6.89 -0.18 -8.57
CA LEU A 172 -8.31 0.16 -8.65
C LEU A 172 -8.98 -0.50 -9.86
N ARG A 173 -8.30 -0.53 -11.02
CA ARG A 173 -8.80 -1.25 -12.20
C ARG A 173 -8.90 -2.76 -11.99
N ARG A 174 -7.98 -3.36 -11.23
CA ARG A 174 -8.02 -4.79 -10.88
C ARG A 174 -9.09 -5.11 -9.85
N LEU A 175 -9.30 -4.23 -8.87
CA LEU A 175 -10.39 -4.32 -7.90
C LEU A 175 -11.75 -4.27 -8.61
N VAL A 176 -11.93 -3.31 -9.53
CA VAL A 176 -13.13 -3.20 -10.38
C VAL A 176 -13.35 -4.45 -11.22
N ARG A 177 -12.28 -5.06 -11.76
CA ARG A 177 -12.34 -6.27 -12.59
C ARG A 177 -12.40 -7.59 -11.79
N ARG A 178 -12.29 -7.53 -10.46
CA ARG A 178 -12.13 -8.70 -9.57
C ARG A 178 -10.93 -9.59 -9.94
N ASP A 179 -9.96 -9.06 -10.68
CA ASP A 179 -8.71 -9.75 -11.08
C ASP A 179 -7.63 -9.48 -10.02
N LEU A 180 -7.89 -9.96 -8.81
CA LEU A 180 -6.93 -9.84 -7.71
C LEU A 180 -5.99 -11.05 -7.72
N ALA A 181 -4.70 -10.81 -7.50
CA ALA A 181 -3.72 -11.89 -7.52
C ALA A 181 -4.01 -12.90 -6.40
N ALA A 182 -4.07 -14.20 -6.75
CA ALA A 182 -4.29 -15.29 -5.80
C ALA A 182 -3.29 -15.25 -4.64
N SER A 183 -3.71 -15.49 -3.39
CA SER A 183 -2.79 -15.53 -2.25
C SER A 183 -1.71 -16.61 -2.44
N ARG A 184 -0.43 -16.35 -2.10
CA ARG A 184 0.69 -17.33 -2.22
C ARG A 184 1.12 -17.87 -0.88
N VAL A 185 0.78 -17.16 0.17
CA VAL A 185 1.07 -17.55 1.54
C VAL A 185 -0.31 -17.63 2.13
N GLY A 186 -0.82 -18.83 2.33
CA GLY A 186 -2.12 -19.06 2.99
C GLY A 186 -2.02 -18.63 4.44
N HIS A 187 -1.87 -17.33 4.71
CA HIS A 187 -1.78 -16.75 6.04
C HIS A 187 -3.16 -16.61 6.69
N PHE A 188 -4.16 -17.33 6.19
CA PHE A 188 -5.42 -17.54 6.91
C PHE A 188 -5.35 -18.81 7.77
N ALA A 189 -4.72 -18.64 8.93
CA ALA A 189 -5.30 -19.09 10.20
C ALA A 189 -5.91 -17.87 10.94
N GLY A 190 -6.60 -17.01 10.19
CA GLY A 190 -7.14 -15.73 10.63
C GLY A 190 -8.54 -15.46 10.07
N PRO A 191 -9.18 -14.36 10.50
CA PRO A 191 -10.63 -14.15 10.49
C PRO A 191 -11.32 -14.27 9.14
N SER A 192 -12.37 -15.07 9.07
CA SER A 192 -13.17 -15.31 7.86
C SER A 192 -14.13 -14.16 7.53
N SER A 193 -14.30 -13.21 8.45
CA SER A 193 -15.22 -12.08 8.34
C SER A 193 -14.62 -10.80 8.93
N PRO A 194 -15.09 -9.61 8.51
CA PRO A 194 -14.67 -8.33 9.10
C PRO A 194 -14.84 -8.27 10.62
N GLU A 195 -15.84 -8.97 11.17
CA GLU A 195 -16.15 -8.98 12.61
C GLU A 195 -15.10 -9.69 13.47
N GLN A 196 -14.23 -10.48 12.84
CA GLN A 196 -13.16 -11.21 13.52
C GLN A 196 -11.79 -10.53 13.30
N ALA A 197 -11.72 -9.47 12.48
CA ALA A 197 -10.49 -8.70 12.26
C ALA A 197 -10.30 -7.63 13.35
N PRO A 198 -9.05 -7.20 13.63
CA PRO A 198 -8.80 -6.08 14.53
C PRO A 198 -9.47 -4.80 14.01
N ASP A 199 -10.14 -4.07 14.90
CA ASP A 199 -10.71 -2.76 14.57
C ASP A 199 -9.60 -1.77 14.17
N PRO A 200 -9.85 -0.91 13.16
CA PRO A 200 -8.92 0.15 12.78
C PRO A 200 -8.60 1.08 13.94
N ARG A 201 -7.31 1.29 14.23
CA ARG A 201 -6.83 2.24 15.25
C ARG A 201 -6.45 3.61 14.66
#